data_AF-A0A5F1CE24-F1
#
_entry.id   AF-A0A5F1CE24-F1
#
_cell.length_a   1.000
_cell.length_b   1.000
_cell.length_c   1.000
_cell.angle_alpha   90.00
_cell.angle_beta   90.00
_cell.angle_gamma   90.00
#
_symmetry.space_group_name_H-M   'P 1'
#
loop_
_entity.id
_entity.type
_entity.pdbx_description
1 polymer ?
#
loop_
_entity_poly.entity_id
_entity_poly.type
_entity_poly.pdbx_seq_one_letter_code
_entity_poly.pdbx_strand_id
1 'polypeptide(L)'
;LAGQATLDGTSQDPGYLPGYGILPADRVRDLASNAKFKPVRVPADTSTSPSESSAPTDPGESTGLPEPAQPSESIAPDGSEPGYRPSVALSEFIHWRDLTCRFPGCDAPAERCDIDHTAPWPAGPTHPSNTKLYCRAHHLIKTFCPGWSDRQLPDGTVEITTPTGHTYATEPHGAGLFPALGQLTGDLNLREPAPQASPSPGRAAKVPKRSRTREQDRQDRIAEERRLRAELNNDLATERDYQAWLAEEYGPPPPF
;
A
#
# COMPACT_ATOMS: atom_id res chain seq x y z
N LEU A 1 6.84 9.42 -6.51
CA LEU A 1 7.25 9.42 -5.09
C LEU A 1 8.75 9.66 -5.01
N ALA A 2 9.18 10.62 -4.19
CA ALA A 2 10.59 10.92 -3.95
C ALA A 2 10.71 11.57 -2.57
N GLY A 3 11.87 11.43 -1.92
CA GLY A 3 12.16 12.17 -0.70
C GLY A 3 12.39 13.66 -1.00
N GLN A 4 12.09 14.53 -0.02
CA GLN A 4 12.30 15.98 -0.17
C GLN A 4 13.78 16.31 -0.46
N ALA A 5 14.72 15.62 0.19
CA ALA A 5 16.15 15.80 -0.07
C ALA A 5 16.57 15.49 -1.52
N THR A 6 15.95 14.49 -2.16
CA THR A 6 16.17 14.19 -3.59
C THR A 6 15.71 15.34 -4.47
N LEU A 7 14.52 15.90 -4.16
CA LEU A 7 13.93 17.03 -4.89
C LEU A 7 14.79 18.31 -4.74
N ASP A 8 15.28 18.57 -3.53
CA ASP A 8 16.12 19.73 -3.22
C ASP A 8 17.57 19.58 -3.74
N GLY A 9 17.93 18.42 -4.28
CA GLY A 9 19.28 18.13 -4.78
C GLY A 9 20.31 17.85 -3.68
N THR A 10 19.87 17.66 -2.44
CA THR A 10 20.73 17.36 -1.29
C THR A 10 20.95 15.86 -1.07
N SER A 11 20.19 15.00 -1.76
CA SER A 11 20.38 13.54 -1.82
C SER A 11 20.44 13.02 -3.27
N GLN A 12 21.10 11.87 -3.45
CA GLN A 12 21.08 11.07 -4.68
C GLN A 12 20.17 9.82 -4.57
N ASP A 13 19.36 9.74 -3.52
CA ASP A 13 18.38 8.66 -3.38
C ASP A 13 17.39 8.69 -4.57
N PRO A 14 17.03 7.52 -5.10
CA PRO A 14 16.15 7.45 -6.25
C PRO A 14 14.71 7.84 -5.90
N GLY A 15 13.94 8.15 -6.93
CA GLY A 15 12.48 8.25 -6.85
C GLY A 15 11.81 7.01 -7.41
N TYR A 16 10.49 6.97 -7.34
CA TYR A 16 9.65 5.96 -7.97
C TYR A 16 8.51 6.65 -8.71
N LEU A 17 8.25 6.25 -9.96
CA LEU A 17 7.16 6.75 -10.78
C LEU A 17 6.29 5.56 -11.24
N PRO A 18 4.99 5.52 -10.90
CA PRO A 18 4.09 4.47 -11.37
C PRO A 18 4.15 4.31 -12.89
N GLY A 19 4.17 3.07 -13.37
CA GLY A 19 4.34 2.73 -14.79
C GLY A 19 5.79 2.75 -15.32
N TYR A 20 6.69 3.50 -14.67
CA TYR A 20 8.11 3.61 -15.07
C TYR A 20 9.07 2.92 -14.09
N GLY A 21 8.68 2.79 -12.82
CA GLY A 21 9.49 2.17 -11.77
C GLY A 21 10.44 3.17 -11.10
N ILE A 22 11.62 2.68 -10.71
CA ILE A 22 12.63 3.46 -9.99
C ILE A 22 13.31 4.43 -10.96
N LEU A 23 13.41 5.70 -10.58
CA LEU A 23 14.06 6.76 -11.34
C LEU A 23 15.30 7.27 -10.59
N PRO A 24 16.43 7.52 -11.28
CA PRO A 24 17.59 8.14 -10.66
C PRO A 24 17.29 9.60 -10.27
N ALA A 25 18.04 10.10 -9.29
CA ALA A 25 17.77 11.39 -8.65
C ALA A 25 17.79 12.60 -9.60
N ASP A 26 18.64 12.56 -10.63
CA ASP A 26 18.68 13.57 -11.70
C ASP A 26 17.38 13.61 -12.50
N ARG A 27 16.88 12.44 -12.93
CA ARG A 27 15.59 12.34 -13.64
C ARG A 27 14.41 12.74 -12.78
N VAL A 28 14.46 12.44 -11.48
CA VAL A 28 13.46 12.92 -10.53
C VAL A 28 13.43 14.45 -10.50
N ARG A 29 14.59 15.12 -10.43
CA ARG A 29 14.69 16.59 -10.43
C ARG A 29 14.25 17.20 -11.76
N ASP A 30 14.66 16.61 -12.88
CA ASP A 30 14.22 17.04 -14.22
C ASP A 30 12.69 17.04 -14.31
N LEU A 31 12.04 15.95 -13.89
CA LEU A 31 10.59 15.84 -13.87
C LEU A 31 9.96 16.81 -12.86
N ALA A 32 10.56 16.95 -11.68
CA ALA A 32 10.07 17.82 -10.61
C ALA A 32 10.00 19.30 -11.02
N SER A 33 10.88 19.75 -11.93
CA SER A 33 10.92 21.15 -12.41
C SER A 33 9.61 21.63 -13.03
N ASN A 34 8.83 20.72 -13.63
CA ASN A 34 7.56 21.03 -14.30
C ASN A 34 6.36 20.25 -13.71
N ALA A 35 6.57 19.51 -12.63
CA ALA A 35 5.54 18.67 -12.02
C ALA A 35 4.70 19.43 -10.98
N LYS A 36 3.47 18.97 -10.78
CA LYS A 36 2.66 19.34 -9.61
C LYS A 36 2.96 18.36 -8.48
N PHE A 37 3.33 18.88 -7.32
CA PHE A 37 3.58 18.05 -6.14
C PHE A 37 2.28 17.72 -5.41
N LYS A 38 2.15 16.44 -5.03
CA LYS A 38 1.13 15.98 -4.11
C LYS A 38 1.83 15.22 -2.96
N PRO A 39 1.81 15.75 -1.73
CA PRO A 39 2.41 15.04 -0.60
C PRO A 39 1.59 13.79 -0.28
N VAL A 40 2.28 12.67 -0.04
CA VAL A 40 1.67 11.46 0.50
C VAL A 40 1.47 11.66 2.00
N ARG A 41 0.25 11.46 2.48
CA ARG A 41 -0.04 11.51 3.92
C ARG A 41 0.37 10.20 4.56
N VAL A 42 1.29 10.25 5.50
CA VAL A 42 1.65 9.11 6.36
C VAL A 42 0.75 9.16 7.59
N PRO A 43 -0.05 8.12 7.87
CA PRO A 43 -0.79 7.99 9.12
C PRO A 43 0.19 7.96 10.29
N ALA A 44 0.00 8.82 11.29
CA ALA A 44 0.92 8.91 12.43
C ALA A 44 0.66 7.79 13.45
N ASP A 45 1.72 7.36 14.14
CA ASP A 45 1.62 6.60 15.38
C ASP A 45 1.18 7.54 16.51
N THR A 46 -0.03 7.35 17.04
CA THR A 46 -0.49 8.13 18.20
C THR A 46 -0.24 7.41 19.53
N SER A 47 0.48 6.29 19.54
CA SER A 47 0.89 5.62 20.78
C SER A 47 1.95 6.38 21.58
N THR A 48 2.59 7.41 21.00
CA THR A 48 3.54 8.28 21.74
C THR A 48 2.86 9.57 22.18
N SER A 49 2.02 9.49 23.22
CA SER A 49 1.82 10.67 24.07
C SER A 49 3.08 10.88 24.92
N PRO A 50 3.58 12.11 25.12
CA PRO A 50 4.67 12.35 26.05
C PRO A 50 4.19 11.99 27.46
N SER A 51 4.81 11.00 28.10
CA SER A 51 4.62 10.79 29.54
C SER A 51 5.12 12.03 30.27
N GLU A 52 4.21 12.91 30.66
CA GLU A 52 4.49 13.91 31.68
C GLU A 52 4.75 13.17 33.00
N SER A 53 5.99 13.31 33.46
CA SER A 53 6.48 12.89 34.76
C SER A 53 5.59 13.47 35.87
N SER A 54 4.78 12.61 36.50
CA SER A 54 4.16 12.91 37.79
C SER A 54 4.99 12.28 38.91
N ALA A 55 5.54 13.15 39.75
CA ALA A 55 6.25 12.82 40.98
C ALA A 55 5.27 12.21 42.03
N PRO A 56 5.78 11.53 43.07
CA PRO A 56 4.96 10.68 43.94
C PRO A 56 4.23 11.50 45.02
N THR A 57 2.98 11.16 45.29
CA THR A 57 2.23 11.65 46.46
C THR A 57 1.64 10.48 47.25
N ASP A 58 1.78 10.57 48.58
CA ASP A 58 1.53 9.62 49.67
C ASP A 58 0.26 8.72 49.61
N PRO A 59 0.25 7.55 50.30
CA PRO A 59 -0.91 6.68 50.38
C PRO A 59 -1.86 7.10 51.51
N GLY A 60 -3.06 7.53 51.13
CA GLY A 60 -4.20 7.73 52.04
C GLY A 60 -5.27 6.65 51.81
N GLU A 61 -5.51 5.88 52.86
CA GLU A 61 -6.50 4.81 53.03
C GLU A 61 -7.95 5.28 52.77
N SER A 62 -8.71 4.52 51.97
CA SER A 62 -10.18 4.48 52.06
C SER A 62 -10.78 3.26 51.34
N THR A 63 -11.47 2.45 52.12
CA THR A 63 -12.31 1.33 51.72
C THR A 63 -13.61 1.81 51.05
N GLY A 64 -13.86 1.37 49.82
CA GLY A 64 -15.15 1.53 49.12
C GLY A 64 -15.41 0.35 48.20
N LEU A 65 -16.58 -0.30 48.35
CA LEU A 65 -17.03 -1.44 47.57
C LEU A 65 -17.22 -1.07 46.08
N PRO A 66 -16.97 -1.98 45.11
CA PRO A 66 -17.14 -1.66 43.69
C PRO A 66 -18.62 -1.71 43.26
N GLU A 67 -19.06 -0.61 42.66
CA GLU A 67 -20.30 -0.47 41.88
C GLU A 67 -20.16 -1.21 40.53
N PRO A 68 -21.24 -1.80 39.96
CA PRO A 68 -21.09 -2.67 38.79
C PRO A 68 -20.73 -1.89 37.53
N ALA A 69 -19.64 -2.31 36.89
CA ALA A 69 -19.11 -1.75 35.66
C ALA A 69 -20.15 -1.74 34.53
N GLN A 70 -20.41 -0.55 33.97
CA GLN A 70 -21.15 -0.37 32.73
C GLN A 70 -20.30 -0.89 31.54
N PRO A 71 -20.91 -1.36 30.43
CA PRO A 71 -20.17 -1.87 29.27
C PRO A 71 -19.42 -0.72 28.60
N SER A 72 -18.09 -0.82 28.52
CA SER A 72 -17.27 0.13 27.78
C SER A 72 -17.62 0.05 26.28
N GLU A 73 -18.17 1.11 25.71
CA GLU A 73 -18.18 1.31 24.26
C GLU A 73 -16.73 1.19 23.77
N SER A 74 -16.47 0.26 22.85
CA SER A 74 -15.15 0.07 22.27
C SER A 74 -14.81 1.30 21.43
N ILE A 75 -14.00 2.20 21.99
CA ILE A 75 -13.39 3.29 21.24
C ILE A 75 -12.55 2.63 20.13
N ALA A 76 -12.87 2.92 18.87
CA ALA A 76 -12.08 2.43 17.76
C ALA A 76 -10.64 2.94 17.91
N PRO A 77 -9.62 2.11 17.64
CA PRO A 77 -8.24 2.54 17.73
C PRO A 77 -8.03 3.75 16.82
N ASP A 78 -7.22 4.70 17.28
CA ASP A 78 -6.96 5.93 16.54
C ASP A 78 -6.41 5.64 15.13
N GLY A 79 -6.74 6.51 14.17
CA GLY A 79 -6.45 6.26 12.75
C GLY A 79 -7.40 5.28 12.05
N SER A 80 -8.37 4.69 12.75
CA SER A 80 -9.39 3.82 12.13
C SER A 80 -10.42 4.62 11.34
N GLU A 81 -10.80 4.13 10.17
CA GLU A 81 -11.82 4.76 9.33
C GLU A 81 -13.19 4.08 9.49
N PRO A 82 -14.30 4.86 9.46
CA PRO A 82 -15.65 4.33 9.62
C PRO A 82 -16.10 3.63 8.34
N GLY A 83 -15.93 2.31 8.28
CA GLY A 83 -16.53 1.45 7.25
C GLY A 83 -15.54 0.56 6.51
N TYR A 84 -16.07 -0.25 5.60
CA TYR A 84 -15.29 -1.25 4.86
C TYR A 84 -14.33 -0.63 3.82
N ARG A 85 -14.75 0.42 3.12
CA ARG A 85 -13.96 1.02 2.03
C ARG A 85 -12.99 2.06 2.61
N PRO A 86 -11.68 1.90 2.39
CA PRO A 86 -10.71 2.93 2.75
C PRO A 86 -11.01 4.25 2.03
N SER A 87 -10.68 5.37 2.68
CA SER A 87 -10.68 6.69 2.09
C SER A 87 -9.65 6.79 0.96
N VAL A 88 -9.73 7.86 0.18
CA VAL A 88 -8.72 8.14 -0.86
C VAL A 88 -7.33 8.27 -0.23
N ALA A 89 -7.21 8.95 0.91
CA ALA A 89 -5.92 9.16 1.56
C ALA A 89 -5.31 7.85 2.07
N LEU A 90 -6.10 7.00 2.73
CA LEU A 90 -5.63 5.69 3.20
C LEU A 90 -5.31 4.76 2.02
N SER A 91 -6.15 4.76 0.98
CA SER A 91 -5.89 4.00 -0.24
C SER A 91 -4.57 4.40 -0.88
N GLU A 92 -4.31 5.70 -1.04
CA GLU A 92 -3.06 6.21 -1.60
C GLU A 92 -1.86 5.81 -0.74
N PHE A 93 -1.95 5.96 0.59
CA PHE A 93 -0.89 5.53 1.50
C PHE A 93 -0.57 4.04 1.33
N ILE A 94 -1.58 3.16 1.32
CA ILE A 94 -1.38 1.71 1.15
C ILE A 94 -0.72 1.40 -0.20
N HIS A 95 -1.14 2.06 -1.27
CA HIS A 95 -0.56 1.85 -2.61
C HIS A 95 0.92 2.24 -2.64
N TRP A 96 1.28 3.38 -2.04
CA TRP A 96 2.67 3.83 -1.98
C TRP A 96 3.52 3.01 -1.03
N ARG A 97 2.98 2.59 0.12
CA ARG A 97 3.68 1.75 1.10
C ARG A 97 4.02 0.40 0.50
N ASP A 98 3.05 -0.22 -0.17
CA ASP A 98 3.16 -1.63 -0.57
C ASP A 98 3.83 -1.78 -1.96
N LEU A 99 3.55 -0.88 -2.91
CA LEU A 99 3.94 -0.87 -4.34
C LEU A 99 3.57 -2.12 -5.17
N THR A 100 3.43 -3.27 -4.53
CA THR A 100 3.24 -4.59 -5.11
C THR A 100 2.42 -5.45 -4.16
N CYS A 101 1.90 -6.56 -4.68
CA CYS A 101 1.25 -7.59 -3.87
C CYS A 101 2.17 -8.06 -2.74
N ARG A 102 1.60 -8.16 -1.53
CA ARG A 102 2.34 -8.53 -0.31
C ARG A 102 2.45 -10.03 -0.06
N PHE A 103 2.07 -10.86 -1.05
CA PHE A 103 2.17 -12.31 -0.94
C PHE A 103 3.61 -12.73 -1.27
N PRO A 104 4.21 -13.76 -0.63
CA PRO A 104 5.64 -14.01 -0.72
C PRO A 104 6.04 -14.33 -2.17
N GLY A 105 7.01 -13.61 -2.70
CA GLY A 105 7.52 -13.77 -4.07
C GLY A 105 6.61 -13.22 -5.18
N CYS A 106 5.50 -12.55 -4.85
CA CYS A 106 4.65 -11.93 -5.87
C CYS A 106 5.11 -10.50 -6.18
N ASP A 107 5.25 -10.18 -7.46
CA ASP A 107 5.65 -8.87 -7.98
C ASP A 107 4.50 -8.12 -8.67
N ALA A 108 3.26 -8.61 -8.53
CA ALA A 108 2.10 -7.99 -9.15
C ALA A 108 1.99 -6.52 -8.69
N PRO A 109 1.89 -5.56 -9.61
CA PRO A 109 1.99 -4.14 -9.27
C PRO A 109 0.72 -3.66 -8.55
N ALA A 110 0.84 -2.58 -7.78
CA ALA A 110 -0.22 -2.07 -6.91
C ALA A 110 -1.56 -1.83 -7.65
N GLU A 111 -1.51 -1.38 -8.90
CA GLU A 111 -2.70 -1.10 -9.72
C GLU A 111 -3.52 -2.34 -10.05
N ARG A 112 -2.95 -3.54 -9.85
CA ARG A 112 -3.62 -4.84 -10.02
C ARG A 112 -3.99 -5.50 -8.70
N CYS A 113 -3.86 -4.78 -7.59
CA CYS A 113 -4.11 -5.27 -6.25
C CYS A 113 -5.41 -4.72 -5.67
N ASP A 114 -6.08 -5.58 -4.92
CA ASP A 114 -7.16 -5.20 -4.02
C ASP A 114 -6.52 -4.78 -2.67
N ILE A 115 -7.12 -3.81 -1.98
CA ILE A 115 -6.83 -3.57 -0.57
C ILE A 115 -7.59 -4.63 0.24
N ASP A 116 -6.85 -5.45 0.97
CA ASP A 116 -7.34 -6.59 1.74
C ASP A 116 -7.09 -6.38 3.24
N HIS A 117 -8.11 -6.65 4.06
CA HIS A 117 -8.02 -6.58 5.51
C HIS A 117 -7.46 -7.87 6.10
N THR A 118 -6.42 -7.80 6.95
CA THR A 118 -5.88 -8.95 7.69
C THR A 118 -6.96 -9.56 8.59
N ALA A 119 -7.49 -8.78 9.54
CA ALA A 119 -8.72 -9.08 10.26
C ALA A 119 -9.92 -8.51 9.50
N PRO A 120 -10.85 -9.34 9.00
CA PRO A 120 -11.95 -8.87 8.16
C PRO A 120 -12.83 -7.85 8.87
N TRP A 121 -13.23 -6.79 8.17
CA TRP A 121 -14.24 -5.86 8.67
C TRP A 121 -15.62 -6.54 8.81
N PRO A 122 -16.42 -6.23 9.83
CA PRO A 122 -16.18 -5.25 10.90
C PRO A 122 -15.43 -5.81 12.12
N ALA A 123 -15.00 -7.08 12.09
CA ALA A 123 -14.27 -7.68 13.21
C ALA A 123 -12.87 -7.05 13.40
N GLY A 124 -12.25 -6.56 12.33
CA GLY A 124 -11.11 -5.64 12.36
C GLY A 124 -11.46 -4.29 11.73
N PRO A 125 -10.83 -3.18 12.18
CA PRO A 125 -11.09 -1.85 11.62
C PRO A 125 -10.46 -1.68 10.23
N THR A 126 -10.96 -0.73 9.46
CA THR A 126 -10.22 -0.23 8.30
C THR A 126 -9.13 0.69 8.79
N HIS A 127 -7.88 0.24 8.68
CA HIS A 127 -6.74 0.87 9.31
C HIS A 127 -5.44 0.49 8.56
N PRO A 128 -4.43 1.37 8.48
CA PRO A 128 -3.13 1.06 7.87
C PRO A 128 -2.49 -0.25 8.33
N SER A 129 -2.47 -0.52 9.63
CA SER A 129 -1.94 -1.76 10.24
C SER A 129 -2.85 -2.99 10.07
N ASN A 130 -4.04 -2.85 9.49
CA ASN A 130 -4.94 -3.97 9.19
C ASN A 130 -5.18 -4.16 7.70
N THR A 131 -4.64 -3.30 6.84
CA THR A 131 -4.91 -3.32 5.40
C THR A 131 -3.61 -3.38 4.60
N LYS A 132 -3.63 -4.13 3.50
CA LYS A 132 -2.47 -4.37 2.64
C LYS A 132 -2.90 -4.73 1.23
N LEU A 133 -1.97 -4.69 0.29
CA LEU A 133 -2.23 -5.08 -1.10
C LEU A 133 -2.10 -6.58 -1.32
N TYR A 134 -3.13 -7.18 -1.91
CA TYR A 134 -3.02 -8.47 -2.57
C TYR A 134 -3.55 -8.39 -3.99
N CYS A 135 -2.83 -9.00 -4.94
CA CYS A 135 -3.38 -9.21 -6.27
C CYS A 135 -4.62 -10.10 -6.18
N ARG A 136 -5.51 -10.02 -7.18
CA ARG A 136 -6.78 -10.74 -7.15
C ARG A 136 -6.62 -12.24 -6.88
N ALA A 137 -5.57 -12.87 -7.42
CA ALA A 137 -5.31 -14.28 -7.20
C ALA A 137 -4.97 -14.59 -5.73
N HIS A 138 -4.06 -13.84 -5.11
CA HIS A 138 -3.65 -14.06 -3.73
C HIS A 138 -4.71 -13.65 -2.72
N HIS A 139 -5.48 -12.60 -3.02
CA HIS A 139 -6.67 -12.26 -2.22
C HIS A 139 -7.64 -13.45 -2.19
N LEU A 140 -7.96 -14.06 -3.33
CA LEU A 140 -8.83 -15.23 -3.37
C LEU A 140 -8.23 -16.46 -2.66
N ILE A 141 -6.92 -16.69 -2.76
CA ILE A 141 -6.24 -17.78 -2.03
C ILE A 141 -6.42 -17.60 -0.53
N LYS A 142 -6.07 -16.42 0.00
CA LYS A 142 -6.23 -16.10 1.42
C LYS A 142 -7.69 -16.20 1.88
N THR A 143 -8.63 -15.75 1.05
CA THR A 143 -10.06 -15.76 1.41
C THR A 143 -10.73 -17.13 1.29
N PHE A 144 -10.32 -18.02 0.38
CA PHE A 144 -11.12 -19.21 0.06
C PHE A 144 -10.35 -20.53 0.18
N CYS A 145 -9.02 -20.53 0.13
CA CYS A 145 -8.24 -21.74 0.29
C CYS A 145 -7.95 -21.98 1.79
N PRO A 146 -8.27 -23.16 2.33
CA PRO A 146 -8.02 -23.47 3.74
C PRO A 146 -6.52 -23.55 4.03
N GLY A 147 -6.15 -23.27 5.29
CA GLY A 147 -4.77 -23.35 5.78
C GLY A 147 -3.91 -22.12 5.49
N TRP A 148 -4.42 -21.13 4.75
CA TRP A 148 -3.76 -19.84 4.58
C TRP A 148 -4.22 -18.85 5.67
N SER A 149 -3.27 -18.19 6.31
CA SER A 149 -3.53 -17.07 7.21
C SER A 149 -2.42 -16.02 7.11
N ASP A 150 -2.72 -14.81 7.54
CA ASP A 150 -1.75 -13.73 7.63
C ASP A 150 -1.90 -12.95 8.93
N ARG A 151 -0.80 -12.31 9.33
CA ARG A 151 -0.70 -11.33 10.40
C ARG A 151 0.03 -10.11 9.85
N GLN A 152 -0.43 -8.93 10.23
CA GLN A 152 0.20 -7.67 9.84
C GLN A 152 0.71 -6.98 11.09
N LEU A 153 1.96 -6.55 11.04
CA LEU A 153 2.63 -5.82 12.11
C LEU A 153 2.45 -4.30 11.92
N PRO A 154 2.66 -3.48 12.98
CA PRO A 154 2.43 -2.03 12.91
C PRO A 154 3.32 -1.27 11.91
N ASP A 155 4.47 -1.83 11.52
CA ASP A 155 5.38 -1.31 10.48
C ASP A 155 4.93 -1.67 9.04
N GLY A 156 3.85 -2.44 8.90
CA GLY A 156 3.37 -2.93 7.60
C GLY A 156 4.03 -4.23 7.12
N THR A 157 4.88 -4.85 7.92
CA THR A 157 5.38 -6.21 7.69
C THR A 157 4.22 -7.19 7.76
N VAL A 158 4.18 -8.13 6.81
CA VAL A 158 3.11 -9.15 6.72
C VAL A 158 3.72 -10.53 6.83
N GLU A 159 3.31 -11.25 7.86
CA GLU A 159 3.67 -12.65 8.11
C GLU A 159 2.56 -13.53 7.55
N ILE A 160 2.92 -14.43 6.63
CA ILE A 160 1.98 -15.30 5.92
C ILE A 160 2.30 -16.73 6.28
N THR A 161 1.30 -17.43 6.83
CA THR A 161 1.40 -18.84 7.17
C THR A 161 0.73 -19.68 6.10
N THR A 162 1.49 -20.63 5.57
CA THR A 162 1.06 -21.58 4.54
C THR A 162 0.25 -22.74 5.14
N PRO A 163 -0.50 -23.51 4.33
CA PRO A 163 -1.22 -24.69 4.79
C PRO A 163 -0.32 -25.79 5.40
N THR A 164 0.96 -25.79 5.03
CA THR A 164 2.00 -26.68 5.58
C THR A 164 2.59 -26.19 6.90
N GLY A 165 2.17 -25.02 7.40
CA GLY A 165 2.64 -24.42 8.65
C GLY A 165 3.92 -23.59 8.55
N HIS A 166 4.49 -23.42 7.35
CA HIS A 166 5.62 -22.52 7.15
C HIS A 166 5.16 -21.07 7.14
N THR A 167 5.92 -20.20 7.81
CA THR A 167 5.67 -18.75 7.87
C THR A 167 6.72 -18.01 7.06
N TYR A 168 6.28 -17.03 6.28
CA TYR A 168 7.13 -16.15 5.49
C TYR A 168 6.80 -14.70 5.84
N ALA A 169 7.82 -13.88 6.07
CA ALA A 169 7.66 -12.44 6.24
C ALA A 169 7.86 -11.72 4.90
N THR A 170 7.07 -10.66 4.69
CA THR A 170 7.27 -9.73 3.58
C THR A 170 7.27 -8.31 4.12
N GLU A 171 8.20 -7.48 3.67
CA GLU A 171 8.33 -6.06 4.06
C GLU A 171 7.85 -5.15 2.92
N PRO A 172 7.19 -4.00 3.21
CA PRO A 172 6.58 -3.18 2.18
C PRO A 172 7.64 -2.65 1.22
N HIS A 173 7.54 -2.94 -0.08
CA HIS A 173 8.56 -2.53 -1.05
C HIS A 173 8.70 -1.00 -1.11
N GLY A 174 7.59 -0.27 -0.94
CA GLY A 174 7.62 1.19 -0.83
C GLY A 174 8.34 1.68 0.42
N ALA A 175 8.17 1.00 1.56
CA ALA A 175 8.92 1.32 2.78
C ALA A 175 10.41 1.01 2.66
N GLY A 176 10.79 -0.04 1.92
CA GLY A 176 12.18 -0.36 1.62
C GLY A 176 12.88 0.71 0.77
N LEU A 177 12.15 1.42 -0.09
CA LEU A 177 12.66 2.55 -0.88
C LEU A 177 12.52 3.90 -0.16
N PHE A 178 11.47 4.06 0.63
CA PHE A 178 11.10 5.31 1.31
C PHE A 178 10.78 5.02 2.78
N PRO A 179 11.76 5.10 3.69
CA PRO A 179 11.60 4.67 5.08
C PRO A 179 10.45 5.35 5.84
N ALA A 180 10.07 6.57 5.45
CA ALA A 180 8.92 7.28 6.02
C ALA A 180 7.60 6.51 5.85
N LEU A 181 7.48 5.64 4.85
CA LEU A 181 6.28 4.82 4.63
C LEU A 181 6.23 3.57 5.52
N GLY A 182 7.35 3.16 6.11
CA GLY A 182 7.46 2.05 7.05
C GLY A 182 7.39 2.47 8.52
N GLN A 183 7.05 3.74 8.79
CA GLN A 183 6.80 4.19 10.15
C GLN A 183 5.62 3.42 10.75
N LEU A 184 5.69 3.16 12.05
CA LEU A 184 4.62 2.45 12.76
C LEU A 184 3.32 3.23 12.59
N THR A 185 2.25 2.54 12.22
CA THR A 185 0.94 3.18 12.04
C THR A 185 -0.03 2.88 13.18
N GLY A 186 0.42 2.15 14.21
CA GLY A 186 -0.34 1.80 15.42
C GLY A 186 -0.52 0.30 15.60
N ASP A 187 -0.44 -0.16 16.86
CA ASP A 187 -0.72 -1.55 17.23
C ASP A 187 -2.20 -1.75 17.56
N LEU A 188 -2.88 -2.51 16.72
CA LEU A 188 -4.30 -2.80 16.85
C LEU A 188 -4.61 -3.94 17.83
N ASN A 189 -3.59 -4.62 18.36
CA ASN A 189 -3.73 -5.79 19.22
C ASN A 189 -4.74 -6.81 18.63
N LEU A 190 -4.74 -6.95 17.31
CA LEU A 190 -5.65 -7.87 16.62
C LEU A 190 -5.31 -9.28 17.07
N ARG A 191 -6.32 -9.97 17.60
CA ARG A 191 -6.17 -11.37 18.00
C ARG A 191 -5.66 -12.15 16.80
N GLU A 192 -4.61 -12.95 17.01
CA GLU A 192 -4.13 -13.87 16.00
C GLU A 192 -5.31 -14.68 15.46
N PRO A 193 -5.42 -14.86 14.13
CA PRO A 193 -6.47 -15.66 13.58
C PRO A 193 -6.36 -17.05 14.21
N ALA A 194 -7.35 -17.41 15.03
CA ALA A 194 -7.42 -18.75 15.60
C ALA A 194 -7.28 -19.75 14.44
N PRO A 195 -6.54 -20.87 14.61
CA PRO A 195 -6.41 -21.87 13.57
C PRO A 195 -7.81 -22.19 13.08
N GLN A 196 -8.09 -21.88 11.80
CA GLN A 196 -9.46 -21.77 11.34
C GLN A 196 -10.20 -23.06 11.70
N ALA A 197 -11.24 -22.94 12.53
CA ALA A 197 -12.24 -23.99 12.64
C ALA A 197 -12.67 -24.36 11.22
N SER A 198 -12.87 -25.65 10.97
CA SER A 198 -13.15 -26.23 9.65
C SER A 198 -13.94 -25.26 8.77
N PRO A 199 -13.45 -24.91 7.55
CA PRO A 199 -14.06 -23.89 6.73
C PRO A 199 -15.57 -24.15 6.61
N SER A 200 -16.38 -23.11 6.80
CA SER A 200 -17.83 -23.26 6.76
C SER A 200 -18.26 -23.96 5.46
N PRO A 201 -19.14 -24.97 5.53
CA PRO A 201 -19.63 -25.66 4.35
C PRO A 201 -20.15 -24.65 3.33
N GLY A 202 -19.58 -24.64 2.12
CA GLY A 202 -19.98 -23.72 1.04
C GLY A 202 -19.17 -22.43 0.90
N ARG A 203 -18.11 -22.19 1.69
CA ARG A 203 -17.21 -21.03 1.49
C ARG A 203 -16.66 -20.98 0.06
N ALA A 204 -16.24 -22.12 -0.49
CA ALA A 204 -15.77 -22.23 -1.88
C ALA A 204 -16.84 -21.89 -2.93
N ALA A 205 -18.13 -22.09 -2.63
CA ALA A 205 -19.22 -21.73 -3.54
C ALA A 205 -19.41 -20.21 -3.67
N LYS A 206 -18.90 -19.42 -2.70
CA LYS A 206 -18.91 -17.95 -2.71
C LYS A 206 -17.73 -17.34 -3.46
N VAL A 207 -16.80 -18.15 -3.99
CA VAL A 207 -15.70 -17.66 -4.83
C VAL A 207 -16.32 -16.97 -6.06
N PRO A 208 -15.99 -15.68 -6.31
CA PRO A 208 -16.46 -14.99 -7.49
C PRO A 208 -16.05 -15.72 -8.77
N LYS A 209 -17.02 -15.97 -9.64
CA LYS A 209 -16.76 -16.57 -10.95
C LYS A 209 -16.17 -15.51 -11.89
N ARG A 210 -15.18 -15.91 -12.68
CA ARG A 210 -14.61 -15.03 -13.71
C ARG A 210 -15.70 -14.70 -14.74
N SER A 211 -15.90 -13.41 -15.00
CA SER A 211 -16.87 -12.94 -16.01
C SER A 211 -16.37 -13.07 -17.44
N ARG A 212 -15.05 -13.11 -17.64
CA ARG A 212 -14.37 -13.17 -18.94
C ARG A 212 -13.54 -14.45 -19.07
N THR A 213 -13.22 -14.89 -20.28
CA THR A 213 -12.32 -16.03 -20.46
C THR A 213 -10.85 -15.60 -20.37
N ARG A 214 -9.93 -16.55 -20.12
CA ARG A 214 -8.48 -16.27 -20.13
C ARG A 214 -8.01 -15.74 -21.49
N GLU A 215 -8.63 -16.21 -22.57
CA GLU A 215 -8.31 -15.75 -23.92
C GLU A 215 -8.79 -14.32 -24.13
N GLN A 216 -10.02 -13.99 -23.72
CA GLN A 216 -10.52 -12.61 -23.78
C GLN A 216 -9.65 -11.65 -22.97
N ASP A 217 -9.24 -12.01 -21.76
CA ASP A 217 -8.33 -11.16 -20.96
C ASP A 217 -6.95 -11.01 -21.62
N ARG A 218 -6.45 -12.06 -22.27
CA ARG A 218 -5.20 -12.01 -23.04
C ARG A 218 -5.34 -11.06 -24.23
N GLN A 219 -6.44 -11.16 -24.99
CA GLN A 219 -6.68 -10.32 -26.16
C GLN A 219 -6.81 -8.85 -25.78
N ASP A 220 -7.56 -8.53 -24.72
CA ASP A 220 -7.69 -7.16 -24.23
C ASP A 220 -6.36 -6.59 -23.77
N ARG A 221 -5.55 -7.38 -23.06
CA ARG A 221 -4.20 -6.94 -22.67
C ARG A 221 -3.32 -6.64 -23.88
N ILE A 222 -3.38 -7.49 -24.91
CA ILE A 222 -2.64 -7.27 -26.16
C ILE A 222 -3.17 -6.02 -26.89
N ALA A 223 -4.48 -5.82 -26.94
CA ALA A 223 -5.10 -4.66 -27.59
C ALA A 223 -4.74 -3.36 -26.86
N GLU A 224 -4.78 -3.37 -25.53
CA GLU A 224 -4.34 -2.27 -24.67
C GLU A 224 -2.88 -1.92 -24.92
N GLU A 225 -1.99 -2.91 -24.88
CA GLU A 225 -0.56 -2.69 -25.14
C GLU A 225 -0.31 -2.16 -26.56
N ARG A 226 -1.03 -2.68 -27.56
CA ARG A 226 -0.96 -2.16 -28.94
C ARG A 226 -1.43 -0.72 -29.02
N ARG A 227 -2.48 -0.33 -28.29
CA ARG A 227 -2.98 1.05 -28.25
C ARG A 227 -1.94 1.98 -27.63
N LEU A 228 -1.40 1.63 -26.46
CA LEU A 228 -0.36 2.42 -25.78
C LEU A 228 0.90 2.58 -26.65
N ARG A 229 1.33 1.52 -27.34
CA ARG A 229 2.47 1.60 -28.26
C ARG A 229 2.17 2.49 -29.48
N ALA A 230 0.94 2.47 -30.00
CA ALA A 230 0.54 3.33 -31.10
C ALA A 230 0.51 4.80 -30.68
N GLU A 231 -0.01 5.11 -29.48
CA GLU A 231 0.03 6.46 -28.89
C GLU A 231 1.48 6.95 -28.75
N LEU A 232 2.36 6.15 -28.14
CA LEU A 232 3.79 6.49 -28.01
C LEU A 232 4.47 6.74 -29.36
N ASN A 233 4.18 5.91 -30.38
CA ASN A 233 4.74 6.09 -31.71
C ASN A 233 4.26 7.38 -32.38
N ASN A 234 3.01 7.79 -32.15
CA ASN A 234 2.48 9.04 -32.66
C ASN A 234 3.13 10.25 -31.99
N ASP A 235 3.36 10.18 -30.68
CA ASP A 235 4.08 11.23 -29.94
C ASP A 235 5.51 11.39 -30.46
N LEU A 236 6.22 10.27 -30.65
CA LEU A 236 7.57 10.27 -31.23
C LEU A 236 7.60 10.79 -32.68
N ALA A 237 6.58 10.50 -33.48
CA ALA A 237 6.46 11.06 -34.84
C ALA A 237 6.28 12.58 -34.80
N THR A 238 5.40 13.06 -33.93
CA THR A 238 5.16 14.50 -33.72
C THR A 238 6.44 15.21 -33.29
N GLU A 239 7.21 14.62 -32.36
CA GLU A 239 8.48 15.19 -31.92
C GLU A 239 9.51 15.24 -33.05
N ARG A 240 9.60 14.19 -33.88
CA ARG A 240 10.50 14.17 -35.05
C ARG A 240 10.13 15.23 -36.08
N ASP A 241 8.85 15.42 -36.36
CA ASP A 241 8.37 16.44 -37.29
C ASP A 241 8.66 17.85 -36.75
N TYR A 242 8.48 18.06 -35.45
CA TYR A 242 8.83 19.33 -34.78
C TYR A 242 10.35 19.62 -34.86
N GLN A 243 11.19 18.62 -34.63
CA GLN A 243 12.65 18.76 -34.76
C GLN A 243 13.08 19.04 -36.21
N ALA A 244 12.44 18.40 -37.19
CA ALA A 244 12.68 18.67 -38.61
C ALA A 244 12.30 20.12 -38.96
N TRP A 245 11.15 20.59 -38.49
CA TRP A 245 10.72 21.98 -38.66
C TRP A 245 11.70 22.98 -38.02
N LEU A 246 12.19 22.72 -36.79
CA LEU A 246 13.20 23.57 -36.14
C LEU A 246 14.51 23.64 -36.95
N ALA A 247 14.95 22.51 -37.50
CA ALA A 247 16.18 22.45 -38.30
C ALA A 247 16.04 23.21 -39.63
N GLU A 248 14.85 23.20 -40.24
CA GLU A 248 14.54 23.98 -41.44
C GLU A 248 14.46 25.49 -41.15
N GLU A 249 13.80 25.88 -40.05
CA GLU A 249 13.54 27.29 -39.71
C GLU A 249 14.80 28.03 -39.19
N TYR A 250 15.60 27.38 -38.34
CA TYR A 250 16.73 28.04 -37.66
C TYR A 250 18.12 27.60 -38.17
N GLY A 251 18.19 26.61 -39.05
CA GLY A 251 19.44 26.02 -39.54
C GLY A 251 20.24 25.28 -38.44
N PRO A 252 21.34 24.59 -38.79
CA PRO A 252 22.16 23.91 -37.80
C PRO A 252 22.82 24.93 -36.85
N PRO A 253 22.94 24.64 -35.55
CA PRO A 253 23.63 25.52 -34.61
C PRO A 253 25.08 25.77 -35.09
N PRO A 254 25.61 27.01 -34.95
CA PRO A 254 26.92 27.35 -35.47
C PRO A 254 27.99 26.42 -34.87
N PRO A 255 28.93 25.92 -35.69
CA PRO A 255 30.05 25.14 -35.17
C PRO A 255 30.90 26.04 -34.29
N PHE A 256 31.23 25.55 -33.09
CA PHE A 256 32.11 26.21 -32.12
C PHE A 256 33.47 26.56 -32.71
#